data_AF-A0AAW7HFY3-F1
#
_entry.id   AF-A0AAW7HFY3-F1
#
_cell.length_a   1.000
_cell.length_b   1.000
_cell.length_c   1.000
_cell.angle_alpha   90.00
_cell.angle_beta   90.00
_cell.angle_gamma   90.00
#
_symmetry.space_group_name_H-M   'P 1'
#
loop_
_entity.id
_entity.type
_entity.pdbx_description
1 polymer ?
#
loop_
_entity_poly.entity_id
_entity_poly.type
_entity_poly.pdbx_seq_one_letter_code
_entity_poly.pdbx_strand_id
1 'polypeptide(L)'
;MLPVDELKAVRARVTECLGLAASHLSRDIPEIPVLFNLTGKSGGMFRYRKNKVTGRCYDLQFRFNRILARENLSEYLDQICPHEVAHYVTHLVWGAEVDPHGAEWTKIMVEVFKVQADRCHQLDTSRAVKREFLYQCGCEGRTFRLSTKRHNRMVRQTALYSCNACGQLLAFIREADKAAAQVISKLFISTSGPAIDSAQADRIAKLIIDHQVNQVVIDCLITGERHRQLISKKLNVPLASVTRHPTPDTLPGGVTHAIIFGDGQDERQVRVAKAFEQRGVKVRMVRAGVG
;
A
#
# COMPACT_ATOMS: atom_id res chain seq x y z
N MET A 1 -15.15 16.38 -6.44
CA MET A 1 -14.36 15.87 -5.30
C MET A 1 -12.90 15.75 -5.74
N LEU A 2 -11.96 16.32 -4.99
CA LEU A 2 -10.54 16.12 -5.24
C LEU A 2 -10.18 14.63 -5.02
N PRO A 3 -9.18 14.08 -5.71
CA PRO A 3 -8.71 12.72 -5.45
C PRO A 3 -8.30 12.59 -3.99
N VAL A 4 -8.92 11.67 -3.25
CA VAL A 4 -8.49 11.34 -1.89
C VAL A 4 -7.17 10.61 -2.00
N ASP A 5 -6.13 11.10 -1.32
CA ASP A 5 -4.92 10.31 -1.12
C ASP A 5 -5.20 9.32 0.03
N GLU A 6 -5.47 8.06 -0.34
CA GLU A 6 -5.91 7.02 0.58
C GLU A 6 -4.88 6.78 1.70
N LEU A 7 -3.59 6.89 1.37
CA LEU A 7 -2.51 6.69 2.35
C LEU A 7 -2.42 7.87 3.31
N LYS A 8 -2.68 9.08 2.83
CA LYS A 8 -2.78 10.27 3.69
C LYS A 8 -3.99 10.17 4.61
N ALA A 9 -5.14 9.72 4.11
CA ALA A 9 -6.33 9.50 4.91
C ALA A 9 -6.09 8.44 6.02
N VAL A 10 -5.43 7.32 5.70
CA VAL A 10 -5.02 6.31 6.69
C VAL A 10 -4.13 6.90 7.78
N ARG A 11 -3.12 7.72 7.41
CA ARG A 11 -2.27 8.40 8.40
C ARG A 11 -3.08 9.33 9.30
N ALA A 12 -3.94 10.15 8.70
CA ALA A 12 -4.78 11.09 9.45
C ALA A 12 -5.69 10.36 10.44
N ARG A 13 -6.28 9.23 10.03
CA ARG A 13 -7.12 8.43 10.91
C ARG A 13 -6.35 7.78 12.05
N VAL A 14 -5.12 7.32 11.82
CA VAL A 14 -4.25 6.84 12.90
C VAL A 14 -3.99 7.95 13.92
N THR A 15 -3.58 9.15 13.47
CA THR A 15 -3.37 10.31 14.35
C THR A 15 -4.64 10.67 15.12
N GLU A 16 -5.80 10.66 14.46
CA GLU A 16 -7.09 10.91 15.11
C GLU A 16 -7.38 9.88 16.22
N CYS A 17 -7.20 8.58 15.95
CA CYS A 17 -7.39 7.53 16.95
C CYS A 17 -6.43 7.69 18.13
N LEU A 18 -5.17 8.06 17.89
CA LEU A 18 -4.22 8.36 18.96
C LEU A 18 -4.70 9.54 19.83
N GLY A 19 -5.20 10.61 19.20
CA GLY A 19 -5.76 11.76 19.91
C GLY A 19 -7.01 11.43 20.73
N LEU A 20 -7.92 10.61 20.18
CA LEU A 20 -9.11 10.13 20.90
C LEU A 20 -8.70 9.31 22.14
N ALA A 21 -7.73 8.41 22.00
CA ALA A 21 -7.23 7.61 23.11
C ALA A 21 -6.50 8.47 24.16
N ALA A 22 -5.67 9.42 23.74
CA ALA A 22 -4.96 10.32 24.63
C ALA A 22 -5.93 11.16 25.48
N SER A 23 -6.96 11.72 24.84
CA SER A 23 -8.01 12.49 25.50
C SER A 23 -8.82 11.63 26.47
N HIS A 24 -9.31 10.47 26.02
CA HIS A 24 -10.15 9.59 26.85
C HIS A 24 -9.40 9.05 28.08
N LEU A 25 -8.12 8.71 27.92
CA LEU A 25 -7.32 8.13 28.99
C LEU A 25 -6.61 9.18 29.85
N SER A 26 -6.65 10.46 29.46
CA SER A 26 -5.86 11.54 30.08
C SER A 26 -4.37 11.18 30.20
N ARG A 27 -3.82 10.61 29.12
CA ARG A 27 -2.42 10.16 29.05
C ARG A 27 -1.78 10.61 27.76
N ASP A 28 -0.47 10.84 27.82
CA ASP A 28 0.32 11.03 26.60
C ASP A 28 0.42 9.70 25.84
N ILE A 29 0.13 9.75 24.54
CA ILE A 29 0.20 8.62 23.62
C ILE A 29 1.05 9.07 22.44
N PRO A 30 2.36 8.74 22.44
CA PRO A 30 3.27 9.29 21.45
C PRO A 30 2.94 8.74 20.05
N GLU A 31 3.11 9.58 19.04
CA GLU A 31 3.02 9.12 17.66
C GLU A 31 4.18 8.17 17.34
N ILE A 32 3.86 7.10 16.62
CA ILE A 32 4.84 6.13 16.12
C ILE A 32 4.77 6.06 14.58
N PRO A 33 5.86 5.65 13.90
CA PRO A 33 5.90 5.59 12.45
C PRO A 33 4.76 4.77 11.84
N VAL A 34 4.05 5.38 10.88
CA VAL A 34 3.09 4.69 10.01
C VAL A 34 3.76 4.33 8.69
N LEU A 35 3.80 3.04 8.36
CA LEU A 35 4.46 2.49 7.17
C LEU A 35 3.46 1.74 6.28
N PHE A 36 3.65 1.83 4.96
CA PHE A 36 2.80 1.14 3.97
C PHE A 36 3.58 0.04 3.25
N ASN A 37 4.11 -0.91 4.02
CA ASN A 37 5.04 -1.94 3.56
C ASN A 37 4.59 -3.37 3.88
N LEU A 38 3.30 -3.58 4.24
CA LEU A 38 2.73 -4.93 4.27
C LEU A 38 2.38 -5.40 2.85
N THR A 39 2.42 -6.71 2.68
CA THR A 39 2.03 -7.42 1.46
C THR A 39 1.25 -8.67 1.86
N GLY A 40 0.54 -9.31 0.93
CA GLY A 40 -0.26 -10.48 1.25
C GLY A 40 -1.64 -10.11 1.81
N LYS A 41 -2.14 -10.94 2.73
CA LYS A 41 -3.53 -10.88 3.21
C LYS A 41 -3.76 -9.96 4.42
N SER A 42 -2.70 -9.56 5.12
CA SER A 42 -2.82 -8.70 6.30
C SER A 42 -3.13 -7.26 5.88
N GLY A 43 -4.18 -6.66 6.45
CA GLY A 43 -4.55 -5.26 6.20
C GLY A 43 -3.72 -4.28 7.03
N GLY A 44 -3.62 -4.52 8.34
CA GLY A 44 -2.85 -3.75 9.30
C GLY A 44 -1.98 -4.66 10.18
N MET A 45 -1.05 -4.03 10.91
CA MET A 45 -0.28 -4.64 12.00
C MET A 45 0.39 -3.55 12.83
N PHE A 46 0.11 -3.50 14.13
CA PHE A 46 1.00 -2.91 15.12
C PHE A 46 2.17 -3.86 15.41
N ARG A 47 3.40 -3.34 15.34
CA ARG A 47 4.62 -4.13 15.56
C ARG A 47 5.57 -3.41 16.50
N TYR A 48 6.21 -4.18 17.36
CA TYR A 48 7.34 -3.77 18.17
C TYR A 48 8.42 -4.87 18.20
N ARG A 49 9.60 -4.54 18.70
CA ARG A 49 10.65 -5.49 19.09
C ARG A 49 10.82 -5.47 20.59
N LYS A 50 11.14 -6.63 21.18
CA LYS A 50 11.39 -6.77 22.61
C LYS A 50 12.87 -7.09 22.83
N ASN A 51 13.53 -6.33 23.68
CA ASN A 51 14.86 -6.69 24.16
C ASN A 51 14.72 -7.90 25.10
N LYS A 52 15.44 -8.98 24.81
CA LYS A 52 15.33 -10.24 25.57
C LYS A 52 15.86 -10.14 26.99
N VAL A 53 16.79 -9.22 27.25
CA VAL A 53 17.43 -9.05 28.56
C VAL A 53 16.61 -8.09 29.43
N THR A 54 16.28 -6.92 28.90
CA THR A 54 15.61 -5.87 29.69
C THR A 54 14.10 -5.95 29.63
N GLY A 55 13.52 -6.77 28.74
CA GLY A 55 12.09 -6.82 28.47
C GLY A 55 11.53 -5.57 27.77
N ARG A 56 12.34 -4.53 27.57
CA ARG A 56 11.91 -3.24 27.00
C ARG A 56 11.52 -3.39 25.54
N CYS A 57 10.37 -2.81 25.18
CA CYS A 57 9.91 -2.73 23.80
C CYS A 57 10.48 -1.50 23.08
N TYR A 58 10.85 -1.66 21.81
CA TYR A 58 11.43 -0.62 20.94
C TYR A 58 11.04 -0.88 19.47
N ASP A 59 11.33 0.06 18.56
CA ASP A 59 10.96 -0.05 17.13
C ASP A 59 9.43 -0.27 16.92
N LEU A 60 8.64 0.49 17.68
CA LEU A 60 7.18 0.51 17.60
C LEU A 60 6.75 1.18 16.29
N GLN A 61 5.88 0.54 15.54
CA GLN A 61 5.43 1.02 14.23
C GLN A 61 4.06 0.45 13.86
N PHE A 62 3.25 1.26 13.19
CA PHE A 62 2.09 0.80 12.46
C PHE A 62 2.49 0.42 11.04
N ARG A 63 2.06 -0.75 10.59
CA ARG A 63 2.31 -1.23 9.23
C ARG A 63 0.99 -1.54 8.57
N PHE A 64 0.77 -1.00 7.39
CA PHE A 64 -0.43 -1.22 6.59
C PHE A 64 -0.09 -1.77 5.21
N ASN A 65 -1.05 -2.48 4.63
CA ASN A 65 -0.96 -2.98 3.27
C ASN A 65 -1.44 -1.92 2.29
N ARG A 66 -0.52 -1.43 1.47
CA ARG A 66 -0.78 -0.32 0.56
C ARG A 66 -1.89 -0.62 -0.45
N ILE A 67 -1.88 -1.82 -1.02
CA ILE A 67 -2.82 -2.20 -2.07
C ILE A 67 -4.22 -2.28 -1.46
N LEU A 68 -4.35 -2.98 -0.33
CA LEU A 68 -5.61 -3.13 0.37
C LEU A 68 -6.16 -1.78 0.87
N ALA A 69 -5.30 -0.88 1.37
CA ALA A 69 -5.71 0.44 1.82
C ALA A 69 -6.31 1.31 0.70
N ARG A 70 -5.76 1.20 -0.52
CA ARG A 70 -6.28 1.93 -1.69
C ARG A 70 -7.59 1.35 -2.20
N GLU A 71 -7.73 0.04 -2.12
CA GLU A 71 -8.90 -0.68 -2.64
C GLU A 71 -10.08 -0.66 -1.65
N ASN A 72 -9.81 -0.48 -0.36
CA ASN A 72 -10.80 -0.64 0.71
C ASN A 72 -10.68 0.48 1.76
N LEU A 73 -10.60 1.74 1.30
CA LEU A 73 -10.34 2.88 2.19
C LEU A 73 -11.34 2.96 3.35
N SER A 74 -12.64 2.76 3.11
CA SER A 74 -13.65 2.81 4.17
C SER A 74 -13.36 1.82 5.29
N GLU A 75 -13.13 0.54 4.96
CA GLU A 75 -12.77 -0.49 5.95
C GLU A 75 -11.50 -0.12 6.73
N TYR A 76 -10.54 0.53 6.07
CA TYR A 76 -9.35 1.02 6.75
C TYR A 76 -9.67 2.10 7.78
N LEU A 77 -10.49 3.09 7.40
CA LEU A 77 -10.80 4.21 8.28
C LEU A 77 -11.72 3.81 9.43
N ASP A 78 -12.70 2.95 9.13
CA ASP A 78 -13.78 2.59 10.04
C ASP A 78 -13.34 1.52 11.03
N GLN A 79 -12.47 0.60 10.60
CA GLN A 79 -12.17 -0.61 11.37
C GLN A 79 -10.68 -0.90 11.54
N ILE A 80 -9.88 -0.98 10.46
CA ILE A 80 -8.49 -1.47 10.54
C ILE A 80 -7.57 -0.47 11.26
N CYS A 81 -7.67 0.83 10.98
CA CYS A 81 -6.89 1.84 11.68
C CYS A 81 -7.19 1.85 13.18
N PRO A 82 -8.47 1.96 13.63
CA PRO A 82 -8.83 1.78 15.03
C PRO A 82 -8.30 0.48 15.64
N HIS A 83 -8.42 -0.66 14.93
CA HIS A 83 -7.94 -1.97 15.38
C HIS A 83 -6.46 -1.97 15.72
N GLU A 84 -5.61 -1.48 14.81
CA GLU A 84 -4.17 -1.44 15.03
C GLU A 84 -3.78 -0.44 16.12
N VAL A 85 -4.43 0.72 16.16
CA VAL A 85 -4.19 1.71 17.21
C VAL A 85 -4.62 1.17 18.57
N ALA A 86 -5.71 0.40 18.65
CA ALA A 86 -6.15 -0.24 19.89
C ALA A 86 -5.11 -1.22 20.42
N HIS A 87 -4.42 -1.99 19.57
CA HIS A 87 -3.28 -2.83 19.99
C HIS A 87 -2.17 -2.00 20.61
N TYR A 88 -1.82 -0.87 19.98
CA TYR A 88 -0.78 0.01 20.49
C TYR A 88 -1.14 0.65 21.82
N VAL A 89 -2.34 1.23 21.93
CA VAL A 89 -2.83 1.84 23.17
C VAL A 89 -2.89 0.81 24.29
N THR A 90 -3.38 -0.39 23.98
CA THR A 90 -3.45 -1.50 24.93
C THR A 90 -2.05 -1.89 25.42
N HIS A 91 -1.09 -2.01 24.51
CA HIS A 91 0.31 -2.27 24.82
C HIS A 91 0.93 -1.19 25.72
N LEU A 92 0.62 0.10 25.48
CA LEU A 92 1.15 1.20 26.29
C LEU A 92 0.58 1.23 27.71
N VAL A 93 -0.71 0.94 27.86
CA VAL A 93 -1.42 1.12 29.13
C VAL A 93 -1.25 -0.10 30.02
N TRP A 94 -1.33 -1.31 29.47
CA TRP A 94 -1.30 -2.57 30.22
C TRP A 94 -0.07 -3.44 29.94
N GLY A 95 0.77 -3.09 28.96
CA GLY A 95 1.99 -3.81 28.65
C GLY A 95 1.83 -4.88 27.57
N ALA A 96 2.93 -5.58 27.28
CA ALA A 96 3.03 -6.50 26.14
C ALA A 96 2.44 -7.90 26.36
N GLU A 97 2.07 -8.23 27.59
CA GLU A 97 1.65 -9.59 27.99
C GLU A 97 0.12 -9.78 27.99
N VAL A 98 -0.65 -8.70 27.78
CA VAL A 98 -2.11 -8.80 27.65
C VAL A 98 -2.52 -9.47 26.36
N ASP A 99 -3.67 -10.14 26.40
CA ASP A 99 -4.23 -10.81 25.23
C ASP A 99 -4.48 -9.79 24.10
N PRO A 100 -4.01 -10.05 22.86
CA PRO A 100 -4.09 -9.09 21.76
C PRO A 100 -5.52 -8.60 21.49
N HIS A 101 -6.52 -9.47 21.64
CA HIS A 101 -7.93 -9.15 21.45
C HIS A 101 -8.73 -9.39 22.74
N GLY A 102 -8.10 -9.14 23.88
CA GLY A 102 -8.68 -9.31 25.21
C GLY A 102 -9.64 -8.18 25.63
N ALA A 103 -9.96 -8.13 26.93
CA ALA A 103 -10.89 -7.16 27.48
C ALA A 103 -10.38 -5.71 27.33
N GLU A 104 -9.09 -5.50 27.54
CA GLU A 104 -8.41 -4.20 27.42
C GLU A 104 -8.51 -3.66 25.99
N TRP A 105 -8.20 -4.51 25.00
CA TRP A 105 -8.31 -4.14 23.60
C TRP A 105 -9.76 -3.85 23.19
N THR A 106 -10.70 -4.70 23.63
CA THR A 106 -12.14 -4.53 23.40
C THR A 106 -12.64 -3.21 23.97
N LYS A 107 -12.17 -2.85 25.17
CA LYS A 107 -12.48 -1.58 25.82
C LYS A 107 -12.03 -0.40 24.97
N ILE A 108 -10.80 -0.42 24.44
CA ILE A 108 -10.33 0.66 23.56
C ILE A 108 -11.19 0.77 22.29
N MET A 109 -11.49 -0.35 21.64
CA MET A 109 -12.34 -0.35 20.44
C MET A 109 -13.73 0.25 20.69
N VAL A 110 -14.42 -0.24 21.72
CA VAL A 110 -15.84 0.08 21.94
C VAL A 110 -16.01 1.40 22.70
N GLU A 111 -15.25 1.63 23.77
CA GLU A 111 -15.44 2.79 24.64
C GLU A 111 -14.74 4.04 24.13
N VAL A 112 -13.55 3.89 23.52
CA VAL A 112 -12.76 5.02 23.02
C VAL A 112 -13.11 5.30 21.56
N PHE A 113 -13.00 4.30 20.68
CA PHE A 113 -13.18 4.52 19.24
C PHE A 113 -14.63 4.43 18.78
N LYS A 114 -15.52 3.89 19.61
CA LYS A 114 -16.94 3.66 19.27
C LYS A 114 -17.11 2.72 18.07
N VAL A 115 -16.21 1.74 17.97
CA VAL A 115 -16.14 0.76 16.88
C VAL A 115 -16.35 -0.64 17.45
N GLN A 116 -17.03 -1.51 16.70
CA GLN A 116 -17.21 -2.91 17.11
C GLN A 116 -15.86 -3.64 17.16
N ALA A 117 -15.69 -4.52 18.14
CA ALA A 117 -14.44 -5.21 18.43
C ALA A 117 -14.19 -6.40 17.49
N ASP A 118 -14.32 -6.20 16.17
CA ASP A 118 -14.13 -7.24 15.18
C ASP A 118 -12.65 -7.59 14.99
N ARG A 119 -12.37 -8.89 15.04
CA ARG A 119 -11.01 -9.46 14.95
C ARG A 119 -10.56 -9.73 13.51
N CYS A 120 -11.50 -9.83 12.59
CA CYS A 120 -11.25 -10.30 11.23
C CYS A 120 -11.99 -9.43 10.23
N HIS A 121 -11.31 -9.11 9.13
CA HIS A 121 -11.88 -8.42 7.98
C HIS A 121 -11.83 -9.35 6.77
N GLN A 122 -12.88 -9.31 5.95
CA GLN A 122 -12.89 -9.99 4.67
C GLN A 122 -12.62 -8.98 3.57
N LEU A 123 -11.37 -8.92 3.13
CA LEU A 123 -10.95 -8.10 2.01
C LEU A 123 -10.67 -8.99 0.79
N ASP A 124 -10.94 -8.49 -0.42
CA ASP A 124 -10.33 -9.10 -1.60
C ASP A 124 -8.82 -8.85 -1.53
N THR A 125 -8.06 -9.94 -1.47
CA THR A 125 -6.59 -9.92 -1.35
C THR A 125 -5.89 -10.34 -2.64
N SER A 126 -6.64 -10.58 -3.71
CA SER A 126 -6.15 -11.15 -4.96
C SER A 126 -4.99 -10.36 -5.59
N ARG A 127 -5.01 -9.02 -5.50
CA ARG A 127 -3.95 -8.12 -5.99
C ARG A 127 -2.83 -7.90 -4.99
N ALA A 128 -3.10 -8.03 -3.70
CA ALA A 128 -2.13 -7.83 -2.63
C ALA A 128 -1.24 -9.05 -2.38
N VAL A 129 -1.73 -10.25 -2.70
CA VAL A 129 -0.99 -11.51 -2.52
C VAL A 129 -0.03 -11.74 -3.70
N LYS A 130 1.20 -12.15 -3.37
CA LYS A 130 2.23 -12.43 -4.40
C LYS A 130 1.97 -13.73 -5.14
N ARG A 131 1.65 -14.80 -4.40
CA ARG A 131 1.46 -16.17 -4.88
C ARG A 131 0.39 -16.86 -4.03
N GLU A 132 -0.58 -17.47 -4.68
CA GLU A 132 -1.55 -18.37 -4.06
C GLU A 132 -1.50 -19.72 -4.76
N PHE A 133 -1.79 -20.79 -4.01
CA PHE A 133 -1.75 -22.15 -4.55
C PHE A 133 -3.13 -22.77 -4.39
N LEU A 134 -3.66 -23.31 -5.47
CA LEU A 134 -4.96 -23.97 -5.50
C LEU A 134 -4.82 -25.43 -5.09
N TYR A 135 -5.69 -25.83 -4.19
CA TYR A 135 -5.83 -27.18 -3.68
C TYR A 135 -7.27 -27.65 -3.80
N GLN A 136 -7.49 -28.95 -3.93
CA GLN A 136 -8.83 -29.56 -3.88
C GLN A 136 -8.86 -30.74 -2.91
N CYS A 137 -10.07 -31.09 -2.49
CA CYS A 137 -10.38 -32.40 -1.95
C CYS A 137 -11.31 -33.13 -2.92
N GLY A 138 -11.80 -34.32 -2.58
CA GLY A 138 -12.79 -35.05 -3.38
C GLY A 138 -14.21 -34.49 -3.32
N CYS A 139 -14.41 -33.29 -2.74
CA CYS A 139 -15.70 -32.61 -2.83
C CYS A 139 -15.85 -31.96 -4.19
N GLU A 140 -16.98 -32.16 -4.85
CA GLU A 140 -17.28 -31.53 -6.13
C GLU A 140 -17.31 -30.00 -6.00
N GLY A 141 -16.69 -29.31 -6.96
CA GLY A 141 -16.67 -27.85 -7.05
C GLY A 141 -15.89 -27.11 -5.94
N ARG A 142 -15.19 -27.82 -5.04
CA ARG A 142 -14.54 -27.19 -3.88
C ARG A 142 -13.05 -26.99 -4.08
N THR A 143 -12.62 -25.73 -4.15
CA THR A 143 -11.21 -25.34 -4.26
C THR A 143 -10.78 -24.47 -3.09
N PHE A 144 -9.55 -24.67 -2.62
CA PHE A 144 -8.93 -23.96 -1.51
C PHE A 144 -7.73 -23.15 -1.98
N ARG A 145 -7.64 -21.90 -1.52
CA ARG A 145 -6.49 -21.02 -1.78
C ARG A 145 -5.55 -21.02 -0.57
N LEU A 146 -4.40 -21.68 -0.72
CA LEU A 146 -3.37 -21.71 0.32
C LEU A 146 -2.30 -20.64 0.07
N SER A 147 -1.83 -20.01 1.15
CA SER A 147 -0.70 -19.08 1.11
C SER A 147 0.61 -19.82 0.85
N THR A 148 1.64 -19.11 0.38
CA THR A 148 2.99 -19.66 0.19
C THR A 148 3.51 -20.40 1.42
N LYS A 149 3.24 -19.89 2.64
CA LYS A 149 3.66 -20.55 3.88
C LYS A 149 2.98 -21.91 4.08
N ARG A 150 1.67 -22.00 3.83
CA ARG A 150 0.93 -23.27 3.97
C ARG A 150 1.33 -24.25 2.87
N HIS A 151 1.44 -23.79 1.62
CA HIS A 151 1.94 -24.59 0.50
C HIS A 151 3.33 -25.17 0.81
N ASN A 152 4.30 -24.33 1.22
CA ASN A 152 5.65 -24.79 1.55
C ASN A 152 5.66 -25.81 2.70
N ARG A 153 4.77 -25.68 3.68
CA ARG A 153 4.65 -26.67 4.76
C ARG A 153 4.15 -28.02 4.25
N MET A 154 3.20 -28.03 3.31
CA MET A 154 2.72 -29.27 2.67
C MET A 154 3.80 -29.91 1.80
N VAL A 155 4.50 -29.11 0.99
CA VAL A 155 5.60 -29.59 0.14
C VAL A 155 6.72 -30.19 0.99
N ARG A 156 7.05 -29.56 2.13
CA ARG A 156 8.04 -30.08 3.09
C ARG A 156 7.48 -31.15 4.03
N GLN A 157 6.22 -31.55 3.87
CA GLN A 157 5.53 -32.55 4.72
C GLN A 157 5.56 -32.23 6.23
N THR A 158 5.69 -30.96 6.58
CA THR A 158 5.71 -30.48 7.98
C THR A 158 4.31 -30.16 8.52
N ALA A 159 3.30 -30.15 7.65
CA ALA A 159 1.90 -30.04 8.03
C ALA A 159 1.02 -30.64 6.94
N LEU A 160 -0.06 -31.29 7.35
CA LEU A 160 -1.13 -31.77 6.49
C LEU A 160 -2.37 -30.90 6.74
N TYR A 161 -3.09 -30.56 5.67
CA TYR A 161 -4.34 -29.83 5.76
C TYR A 161 -5.44 -30.68 5.16
N SER A 162 -6.58 -30.73 5.83
CA SER A 162 -7.77 -31.48 5.41
C SER A 162 -8.95 -30.55 5.17
N CYS A 163 -9.88 -31.02 4.34
CA CYS A 163 -11.18 -30.40 4.15
C CYS A 163 -12.03 -30.60 5.41
N ASN A 164 -12.62 -29.53 5.92
CA ASN A 164 -13.51 -29.59 7.09
C ASN A 164 -14.85 -30.31 6.82
N ALA A 165 -15.23 -30.51 5.56
CA ALA A 165 -16.50 -31.16 5.21
C ALA A 165 -16.34 -32.67 4.97
N CYS A 166 -15.32 -33.09 4.20
CA CYS A 166 -15.12 -34.51 3.88
C CYS A 166 -13.94 -35.16 4.63
N GLY A 167 -13.17 -34.41 5.41
CA GLY A 167 -12.00 -34.92 6.15
C GLY A 167 -10.79 -35.28 5.28
N GLN A 168 -10.93 -35.33 3.95
CA GLN A 168 -9.85 -35.70 3.05
C GLN A 168 -8.73 -34.65 3.01
N LEU A 169 -7.50 -35.14 2.80
CA LEU A 169 -6.33 -34.29 2.63
C LEU A 169 -6.44 -33.44 1.36
N LEU A 170 -5.94 -32.22 1.45
CA LEU A 170 -5.89 -31.29 0.32
C LEU A 170 -4.80 -31.72 -0.67
N ALA A 171 -5.18 -31.94 -1.92
CA ALA A 171 -4.27 -32.23 -3.03
C ALA A 171 -3.95 -30.94 -3.82
N PHE A 172 -2.67 -30.72 -4.12
CA PHE A 172 -2.22 -29.57 -4.91
C PHE A 172 -2.68 -29.71 -6.36
N ILE A 173 -3.21 -28.63 -6.94
CA ILE A 173 -3.62 -28.57 -8.34
C ILE A 173 -2.61 -27.76 -9.15
N ARG A 174 -2.48 -26.47 -8.81
CA ARG A 174 -1.66 -25.50 -9.55
C ARG A 174 -1.45 -24.23 -8.74
N GLU A 175 -0.52 -23.39 -9.19
CA GLU A 175 -0.47 -22.00 -8.74
C GLU A 175 -1.68 -21.23 -9.30
N ALA A 176 -2.28 -20.38 -8.47
CA ALA A 176 -3.40 -19.54 -8.86
C ALA A 176 -2.92 -18.40 -9.76
N ASP A 177 -3.76 -18.01 -10.70
CA ASP A 177 -3.48 -16.88 -11.56
C ASP A 177 -3.47 -15.59 -10.73
N LYS A 178 -2.46 -14.76 -10.94
CA LYS A 178 -2.35 -13.49 -10.23
C LYS A 178 -3.38 -12.53 -10.80
N ALA A 179 -4.12 -11.85 -9.93
CA ALA A 179 -4.98 -10.75 -10.38
C ALA A 179 -4.13 -9.71 -11.11
N ALA A 180 -4.66 -9.22 -12.24
CA ALA A 180 -3.96 -8.24 -13.05
C ALA A 180 -3.64 -6.99 -12.22
N ALA A 181 -2.41 -6.49 -12.36
CA ALA A 181 -2.06 -5.19 -11.81
C ALA A 181 -2.90 -4.10 -12.51
N GLN A 182 -3.11 -2.98 -11.83
CA GLN A 182 -3.69 -1.82 -12.51
C GLN A 182 -2.73 -1.37 -13.61
N VAL A 183 -3.27 -1.15 -14.81
CA VAL A 183 -2.45 -0.78 -15.97
C VAL A 183 -2.48 0.73 -16.16
N ILE A 184 -1.31 1.36 -16.17
CA ILE A 184 -1.10 2.69 -16.70
C ILE A 184 -0.73 2.53 -18.18
N SER A 185 -1.71 2.77 -19.06
CA SER A 185 -1.51 2.65 -20.51
C SER A 185 -0.42 3.60 -21.01
N LYS A 186 -0.39 4.84 -20.49
CA LYS A 186 0.57 5.86 -20.86
C LYS A 186 0.76 6.86 -19.73
N LEU A 187 1.98 6.89 -19.18
CA LEU A 187 2.40 7.78 -18.10
C LEU A 187 3.14 8.99 -18.66
N PHE A 188 2.75 10.21 -18.28
CA PHE A 188 3.54 11.41 -18.53
C PHE A 188 4.37 11.80 -17.31
N ILE A 189 5.63 12.17 -17.51
CA ILE A 189 6.55 12.62 -16.45
C ILE A 189 7.13 13.97 -16.81
N SER A 190 6.96 14.96 -15.93
CA SER A 190 7.55 16.29 -16.09
C SER A 190 8.30 16.75 -14.85
N THR A 191 9.35 17.54 -15.06
CA THR A 191 10.16 18.19 -14.03
C THR A 191 10.41 19.65 -14.41
N SER A 192 10.53 20.53 -13.41
CA SER A 192 10.90 21.94 -13.60
C SER A 192 12.28 22.16 -14.22
N GLY A 193 13.18 21.17 -14.09
CA GLY A 193 14.53 21.22 -14.63
C GLY A 193 14.78 20.19 -15.72
N PRO A 194 15.94 20.26 -16.40
CA PRO A 194 16.23 19.45 -17.59
C PRO A 194 16.62 18.00 -17.31
N ALA A 195 16.59 17.57 -16.03
CA ALA A 195 17.10 16.29 -15.61
C ALA A 195 16.13 15.59 -14.65
N ILE A 196 16.07 14.27 -14.77
CA ILE A 196 15.53 13.37 -13.75
C ILE A 196 16.70 12.66 -13.07
N ASP A 197 16.86 12.86 -11.78
CA ASP A 197 17.85 12.13 -10.97
C ASP A 197 17.31 10.79 -10.45
N SER A 198 18.17 9.97 -9.83
CA SER A 198 17.75 8.66 -9.30
C SER A 198 16.73 8.78 -8.17
N ALA A 199 16.80 9.83 -7.34
CA ALA A 199 15.88 10.00 -6.21
C ALA A 199 14.46 10.32 -6.69
N GLN A 200 14.33 11.19 -7.70
CA GLN A 200 13.08 11.46 -8.40
C GLN A 200 12.55 10.20 -9.08
N ALA A 201 13.40 9.44 -9.77
CA ALA A 201 13.01 8.17 -10.39
C ALA A 201 12.50 7.15 -9.35
N ASP A 202 13.15 7.06 -8.19
CA ASP A 202 12.71 6.22 -7.07
C ASP A 202 11.37 6.69 -6.48
N ARG A 203 11.13 8.00 -6.41
CA ARG A 203 9.83 8.56 -6.00
C ARG A 203 8.74 8.21 -7.01
N ILE A 204 9.00 8.33 -8.33
CA ILE A 204 8.05 7.93 -9.37
C ILE A 204 7.71 6.45 -9.21
N ALA A 205 8.72 5.57 -9.13
CA ALA A 205 8.54 4.13 -8.96
C ALA A 205 7.72 3.81 -7.70
N LYS A 206 7.99 4.52 -6.59
CA LYS A 206 7.18 4.40 -5.37
C LYS A 206 5.73 4.83 -5.62
N LEU A 207 5.45 5.93 -6.31
CA LEU A 207 4.07 6.39 -6.53
C LEU A 207 3.21 5.39 -7.31
N ILE A 208 3.82 4.63 -8.21
CA ILE A 208 3.14 3.69 -9.12
C ILE A 208 3.52 2.21 -8.86
N ILE A 209 4.05 1.87 -7.68
CA ILE A 209 4.59 0.54 -7.36
C ILE A 209 3.60 -0.63 -7.59
N ASP A 210 2.31 -0.33 -7.55
CA ASP A 210 1.18 -1.24 -7.69
C ASP A 210 0.58 -1.27 -9.10
N HIS A 211 1.21 -0.56 -10.05
CA HIS A 211 0.79 -0.44 -11.42
C HIS A 211 1.79 -1.09 -12.38
N GLN A 212 1.28 -1.67 -13.45
CA GLN A 212 2.05 -2.00 -14.65
C GLN A 212 1.99 -0.81 -15.61
N VAL A 213 3.13 -0.31 -16.07
CA VAL A 213 3.20 0.81 -17.01
C VAL A 213 3.53 0.29 -18.40
N ASN A 214 2.69 0.61 -19.39
CA ASN A 214 2.93 0.16 -20.77
C ASN A 214 3.83 1.14 -21.54
N GLN A 215 3.58 2.44 -21.40
CA GLN A 215 4.33 3.50 -22.09
C GLN A 215 4.62 4.67 -21.16
N VAL A 216 5.76 5.32 -21.39
CA VAL A 216 6.15 6.54 -20.68
C VAL A 216 6.48 7.63 -21.69
N VAL A 217 5.93 8.81 -21.49
CA VAL A 217 6.32 10.03 -22.20
C VAL A 217 6.96 10.99 -21.22
N ILE A 218 8.23 11.30 -21.45
CA ILE A 218 8.96 12.29 -20.67
C ILE A 218 8.78 13.66 -21.33
N ASP A 219 8.62 14.70 -20.53
CA ASP A 219 8.55 16.10 -20.97
C ASP A 219 9.73 16.48 -21.88
N CYS A 220 9.46 17.36 -22.86
CA CYS A 220 10.45 17.86 -23.81
C CYS A 220 11.64 18.56 -23.14
N LEU A 221 11.43 19.17 -21.96
CA LEU A 221 12.49 19.85 -21.22
C LEU A 221 13.55 18.88 -20.68
N ILE A 222 13.21 17.60 -20.51
CA ILE A 222 14.15 16.61 -19.98
C ILE A 222 15.01 16.10 -21.13
N THR A 223 16.25 16.56 -21.17
CA THR A 223 17.18 16.33 -22.28
C THR A 223 18.23 15.28 -21.94
N GLY A 224 18.49 14.35 -22.87
CA GLY A 224 19.56 13.36 -22.75
C GLY A 224 19.04 11.93 -22.57
N GLU A 225 19.66 10.99 -23.30
CA GLU A 225 19.23 9.59 -23.36
C GLU A 225 19.35 8.88 -22.00
N ARG A 226 20.30 9.31 -21.15
CA ARG A 226 20.51 8.77 -19.79
C ARG A 226 19.23 8.78 -18.94
N HIS A 227 18.34 9.78 -19.12
CA HIS A 227 17.11 9.89 -18.34
C HIS A 227 16.06 8.88 -18.81
N ARG A 228 15.99 8.60 -20.12
CA ARG A 228 15.14 7.54 -20.68
C ARG A 228 15.59 6.16 -20.20
N GLN A 229 16.91 5.91 -20.22
CA GLN A 229 17.50 4.67 -19.68
C GLN A 229 17.23 4.50 -18.19
N LEU A 230 17.38 5.57 -17.39
CA LEU A 230 17.09 5.57 -15.95
C LEU A 230 15.62 5.21 -15.68
N ILE A 231 14.69 5.87 -16.37
CA ILE A 231 13.25 5.62 -16.22
C ILE A 231 12.87 4.22 -16.70
N SER A 232 13.38 3.79 -17.85
CA SER A 232 13.18 2.43 -18.37
C SER A 232 13.59 1.38 -17.34
N LYS A 233 14.79 1.52 -16.76
CA LYS A 233 15.29 0.61 -15.72
C LYS A 233 14.47 0.66 -14.43
N LYS A 234 14.15 1.85 -13.92
CA LYS A 234 13.48 2.03 -12.62
C LYS A 234 12.01 1.61 -12.64
N LEU A 235 11.33 1.81 -13.77
CA LEU A 235 9.92 1.46 -13.94
C LEU A 235 9.70 0.10 -14.61
N ASN A 236 10.79 -0.58 -15.02
CA ASN A 236 10.74 -1.84 -15.76
C ASN A 236 9.88 -1.75 -17.04
N VAL A 237 10.09 -0.67 -17.80
CA VAL A 237 9.42 -0.40 -19.08
C VAL A 237 10.45 -0.53 -20.21
N PRO A 238 10.17 -1.21 -21.33
CA PRO A 238 11.10 -1.29 -22.44
C PRO A 238 11.53 0.10 -22.92
N LEU A 239 12.83 0.30 -23.20
CA LEU A 239 13.36 1.61 -23.59
C LEU A 239 12.65 2.20 -24.83
N ALA A 240 12.24 1.34 -25.78
CA ALA A 240 11.47 1.73 -26.96
C ALA A 240 10.09 2.35 -26.60
N SER A 241 9.53 1.99 -25.44
CA SER A 241 8.25 2.51 -24.92
C SER A 241 8.43 3.73 -24.01
N VAL A 242 9.66 4.20 -23.80
CA VAL A 242 9.96 5.45 -23.08
C VAL A 242 10.34 6.49 -24.13
N THR A 243 9.42 7.39 -24.46
CA THR A 243 9.62 8.44 -25.49
C THR A 243 9.73 9.82 -24.87
N ARG A 244 10.37 10.76 -25.56
CA ARG A 244 10.35 12.18 -25.20
C ARG A 244 9.30 12.90 -26.03
N HIS A 245 8.51 13.77 -25.39
CA HIS A 245 7.58 14.64 -26.11
C HIS A 245 8.36 15.69 -26.92
N PRO A 246 8.00 15.98 -28.19
CA PRO A 246 8.87 16.74 -29.08
C PRO A 246 8.90 18.26 -28.83
N THR A 247 7.84 18.86 -28.28
CA THR A 247 7.72 20.33 -28.14
C THR A 247 7.10 20.72 -26.79
N PRO A 248 7.49 21.86 -26.19
CA PRO A 248 6.81 22.41 -25.01
C PRO A 248 5.41 22.96 -25.28
N ASP A 249 5.05 23.20 -26.54
CA ASP A 249 3.81 23.91 -26.91
C ASP A 249 2.57 23.01 -26.90
N THR A 250 2.77 21.69 -26.92
CA THR A 250 1.69 20.72 -26.94
C THR A 250 1.84 19.72 -25.80
N LEU A 251 0.77 19.00 -25.50
CA LEU A 251 0.80 17.89 -24.54
C LEU A 251 0.42 16.58 -25.25
N PRO A 252 1.12 15.47 -24.94
CA PRO A 252 0.88 14.19 -25.59
C PRO A 252 -0.56 13.70 -25.39
N GLY A 253 -1.14 13.15 -26.45
CA GLY A 253 -2.45 12.48 -26.41
C GLY A 253 -2.38 11.07 -25.80
N GLY A 254 -3.52 10.60 -25.31
CA GLY A 254 -3.70 9.25 -24.76
C GLY A 254 -3.03 9.00 -23.41
N VAL A 255 -2.53 10.05 -22.74
CA VAL A 255 -2.00 9.98 -21.38
C VAL A 255 -3.15 9.67 -20.42
N THR A 256 -2.97 8.69 -19.54
CA THR A 256 -3.97 8.37 -18.50
C THR A 256 -3.52 8.81 -17.11
N HIS A 257 -2.21 8.92 -16.90
CA HIS A 257 -1.62 9.35 -15.64
C HIS A 257 -0.49 10.35 -15.91
N ALA A 258 -0.36 11.37 -15.07
CA ALA A 258 0.75 12.32 -15.13
C ALA A 258 1.37 12.50 -13.76
N ILE A 259 2.70 12.43 -13.68
CA ILE A 259 3.48 12.77 -12.48
C ILE A 259 4.29 14.01 -12.80
N ILE A 260 4.00 15.07 -12.08
CA ILE A 260 4.55 16.40 -12.35
C ILE A 260 5.33 16.86 -11.12
N PHE A 261 6.63 17.05 -11.28
CA PHE A 261 7.49 17.61 -10.24
C PHE A 261 7.50 19.13 -10.33
N GLY A 262 7.14 19.79 -9.24
CA GLY A 262 7.17 21.23 -9.09
C GLY A 262 6.93 21.64 -7.64
N ASP A 263 7.38 22.82 -7.26
CA ASP A 263 7.16 23.42 -5.93
C ASP A 263 5.78 24.13 -5.82
N GLY A 264 5.05 24.23 -6.92
CA GLY A 264 3.76 24.93 -7.02
C GLY A 264 3.89 26.41 -7.39
N GLN A 265 5.12 26.94 -7.48
CA GLN A 265 5.41 28.28 -7.99
C GLN A 265 5.85 28.25 -9.46
N ASP A 266 6.29 27.10 -9.95
CA ASP A 266 6.52 26.88 -11.38
C ASP A 266 5.21 26.95 -12.18
N GLU A 267 4.95 28.13 -12.77
CA GLU A 267 3.75 28.41 -13.56
C GLU A 267 3.54 27.43 -14.71
N ARG A 268 4.62 26.93 -15.32
CA ARG A 268 4.53 25.94 -16.40
C ARG A 268 4.00 24.62 -15.85
N GLN A 269 4.56 24.13 -14.75
CA GLN A 269 4.12 22.85 -14.17
C GLN A 269 2.67 22.90 -13.70
N VAL A 270 2.25 24.02 -13.11
CA VAL A 270 0.84 24.24 -12.73
C VAL A 270 -0.07 24.24 -13.96
N ARG A 271 0.34 24.90 -15.06
CA ARG A 271 -0.42 24.91 -16.31
C ARG A 271 -0.53 23.53 -16.95
N VAL A 272 0.56 22.77 -16.98
CA VAL A 272 0.59 21.40 -17.52
C VAL A 272 -0.32 20.49 -16.69
N ALA A 273 -0.26 20.58 -15.36
CA ALA A 273 -1.13 19.82 -14.46
C ALA A 273 -2.61 20.09 -14.75
N LYS A 274 -3.01 21.37 -14.76
CA LYS A 274 -4.38 21.78 -15.03
C LYS A 274 -4.87 21.32 -16.40
N ALA A 275 -4.03 21.41 -17.43
CA ALA A 275 -4.37 20.96 -18.78
C ALA A 275 -4.61 19.44 -18.86
N PHE A 276 -3.86 18.63 -18.10
CA PHE A 276 -4.09 17.20 -18.00
C PHE A 276 -5.34 16.86 -17.17
N GLU A 277 -5.58 17.54 -16.06
CA GLU A 277 -6.79 17.37 -15.25
C GLU A 277 -8.06 17.65 -16.06
N GLN A 278 -8.05 18.70 -16.89
CA GLN A 278 -9.14 19.03 -17.82
C GLN A 278 -9.40 17.92 -18.86
N ARG A 279 -8.38 17.11 -19.17
CA ARG A 279 -8.49 15.94 -20.06
C ARG A 279 -8.89 14.65 -19.32
N GLY A 280 -9.22 14.74 -18.02
CA GLY A 280 -9.55 13.58 -17.19
C GLY A 280 -8.35 12.71 -16.81
N VAL A 281 -7.13 13.21 -16.99
CA VAL A 281 -5.91 12.49 -16.61
C VAL A 281 -5.75 12.51 -15.11
N LYS A 282 -5.33 11.38 -14.52
CA LYS A 282 -5.00 11.29 -13.10
C LYS A 282 -3.64 11.97 -12.86
N VAL A 283 -3.66 13.22 -12.40
CA VAL A 283 -2.47 14.01 -12.14
C VAL A 283 -2.01 13.87 -10.69
N ARG A 284 -0.71 13.68 -10.49
CA ARG A 284 -0.05 13.76 -9.18
C ARG A 284 1.04 14.83 -9.21
N MET A 285 0.82 15.90 -8.47
CA MET A 285 1.83 16.93 -8.20
C MET A 285 2.77 16.46 -7.10
N VAL A 286 4.08 16.57 -7.35
CA VAL A 286 5.13 16.09 -6.46
C VAL A 286 6.09 17.24 -6.15
N ARG A 287 6.18 17.62 -4.88
CA ARG A 287 7.10 18.69 -4.46
C ARG A 287 8.54 18.36 -4.81
N ALA A 288 9.24 19.32 -5.41
CA ALA A 288 10.67 19.29 -5.67
C ALA A 288 11.47 19.48 -4.36
N GLY A 289 11.59 18.41 -3.58
CA GLY A 289 12.46 18.32 -2.39
C GLY A 289 11.78 18.63 -1.04
N VAL A 290 11.66 17.62 -0.17
CA VAL A 290 12.57 17.36 0.97
C VAL A 290 12.69 15.83 1.07
N GLY A 291 13.87 15.33 1.42
CA GLY A 291 14.15 13.89 1.60
C GLY A 291 13.32 13.25 2.70
#